data_AF-A0A0G0CY83-F1
#
_entry.id   AF-A0A0G0CY83-F1
#
_cell.length_a   1.000
_cell.length_b   1.000
_cell.length_c   1.000
_cell.angle_alpha   90.00
_cell.angle_beta   90.00
_cell.angle_gamma   90.00
#
_symmetry.space_group_name_H-M   'P 1'
#
loop_
_entity.id
_entity.type
_entity.pdbx_description
1 polymer ?
#
loop_
_entity_poly.entity_id
_entity_poly.type
_entity_poly.pdbx_seq_one_letter_code
_entity_poly.pdbx_strand_id
1 'polypeptide(L)'
;MRQNTTSINQEEWLKILGKGMITLPKKWRDELGIESGNMVKAKKEGDKVIIQAQKSASVPYRVYSDAEIEEFLGEDKIDETLVEKLKMKFA
;
A
#
# COMPACT_ATOMS: atom_id res chain seq x y z
N MET A 1 -27.40 -31.62 -5.38
CA MET A 1 -26.39 -30.95 -6.24
C MET A 1 -25.04 -31.08 -5.56
N ARG A 2 -24.13 -31.87 -6.12
CA ARG A 2 -22.76 -32.06 -5.57
C ARG A 2 -21.88 -31.02 -6.25
N GLN A 3 -21.32 -30.08 -5.49
CA GLN A 3 -20.33 -29.16 -6.02
C GLN A 3 -18.98 -29.91 -6.05
N ASN A 4 -18.50 -30.18 -7.26
CA ASN A 4 -17.16 -30.71 -7.48
C ASN A 4 -16.15 -29.61 -7.14
N THR A 5 -15.48 -29.75 -6.00
CA THR A 5 -14.30 -28.97 -5.66
C THR A 5 -13.14 -29.52 -6.49
N THR A 6 -12.90 -28.97 -7.67
CA THR A 6 -11.68 -29.28 -8.43
C THR A 6 -10.51 -28.67 -7.69
N SER A 7 -9.79 -29.48 -6.93
CA SER A 7 -8.52 -29.12 -6.32
C SER A 7 -7.50 -28.83 -7.42
N ILE A 8 -7.31 -27.55 -7.76
CA ILE A 8 -6.22 -27.15 -8.67
C ILE A 8 -4.95 -27.13 -7.82
N ASN A 9 -4.21 -28.23 -7.78
CA ASN A 9 -2.82 -28.23 -7.29
C ASN A 9 -2.00 -27.35 -8.25
N GLN A 10 -1.88 -26.05 -7.94
CA GLN A 10 -1.00 -25.12 -8.66
C GLN A 10 0.42 -25.19 -8.08
N GLU A 11 1.04 -26.37 -8.14
CA GLU A 11 2.44 -26.54 -7.74
C GLU A 11 3.30 -26.72 -9.00
N GLU A 12 4.37 -25.94 -9.12
CA GLU A 12 5.32 -26.02 -10.22
C GLU A 12 6.75 -25.82 -9.70
N TRP A 13 7.68 -26.65 -10.16
CA TRP A 13 9.11 -26.50 -9.82
C TRP A 13 9.69 -25.31 -10.58
N LEU A 14 10.09 -24.27 -9.86
CA LEU A 14 10.68 -23.08 -10.43
C LEU A 14 12.21 -23.15 -10.37
N LYS A 15 12.85 -22.75 -11.46
CA LYS A 15 14.32 -22.64 -11.52
C LYS A 15 14.77 -21.31 -10.93
N ILE A 16 15.77 -21.37 -10.06
CA ILE A 16 16.49 -20.18 -9.59
C ILE A 16 17.52 -19.78 -10.67
N LEU A 17 17.43 -18.55 -11.14
CA LEU A 17 18.38 -17.92 -12.05
C LEU A 17 19.51 -17.22 -11.27
N GLY A 18 20.44 -16.60 -11.99
CA GLY A 18 21.52 -15.84 -11.37
C GLY A 18 21.00 -14.75 -10.41
N LYS A 19 21.79 -14.47 -9.37
CA LYS A 19 21.47 -13.47 -8.33
C LYS A 19 20.18 -13.76 -7.54
N GLY A 20 19.74 -15.02 -7.49
CA GLY A 20 18.56 -15.43 -6.70
C GLY A 20 17.22 -15.06 -7.34
N MET A 21 17.19 -14.74 -8.63
CA MET A 21 15.94 -14.44 -9.34
C MET A 21 15.12 -15.72 -9.57
N ILE A 22 13.79 -15.64 -9.45
CA ILE A 22 12.85 -16.73 -9.73
C ILE A 22 11.90 -16.27 -10.81
N THR A 23 11.72 -17.08 -11.85
CA THR A 23 10.76 -16.79 -12.92
C THR A 23 9.38 -17.32 -12.53
N LEU A 24 8.41 -16.41 -12.40
CA LEU A 24 7.01 -16.78 -12.23
C LEU A 24 6.38 -17.11 -13.60
N PRO A 25 5.68 -18.27 -13.73
CA PRO A 25 4.92 -18.59 -14.94
C PRO A 25 3.97 -17.46 -15.32
N LYS A 26 3.78 -17.23 -16.63
CA LYS A 26 2.93 -16.15 -17.14
C LYS A 26 1.53 -16.21 -16.54
N LYS A 27 0.94 -17.40 -16.47
CA LYS A 27 -0.40 -17.61 -15.89
C LYS A 27 -0.51 -17.11 -14.45
N TRP A 28 0.49 -17.37 -13.61
CA TRP A 28 0.48 -16.90 -12.22
C TRP A 28 0.64 -15.39 -12.13
N ARG A 29 1.47 -14.79 -12.99
CA ARG A 29 1.61 -13.32 -13.07
C ARG A 29 0.30 -12.66 -13.46
N ASP A 30 -0.39 -13.20 -14.47
CA ASP A 30 -1.67 -12.68 -14.94
C ASP A 30 -2.76 -12.83 -13.85
N GLU A 31 -2.81 -13.98 -13.15
CA GLU A 31 -3.76 -14.24 -12.04
C GLU A 31 -3.50 -13.35 -10.81
N LEU A 32 -2.23 -13.06 -10.51
CA LEU A 32 -1.84 -12.22 -9.37
C LEU A 32 -1.73 -10.73 -9.71
N GLY A 33 -1.87 -10.35 -10.99
CA GLY A 33 -1.68 -8.97 -11.45
C GLY A 33 -0.26 -8.45 -11.21
N ILE A 34 0.77 -9.30 -11.35
CA ILE A 34 2.17 -8.93 -11.14
C ILE A 34 2.84 -8.62 -12.47
N GLU A 35 3.28 -7.36 -12.62
CA GLU A 35 4.04 -6.89 -13.76
C GLU A 35 5.52 -6.69 -13.44
N SER A 36 6.35 -6.61 -14.49
CA SER A 36 7.78 -6.31 -14.35
C SER A 36 7.98 -4.96 -13.65
N GLY A 37 8.81 -4.94 -12.61
CA GLY A 37 9.06 -3.74 -11.80
C GLY A 37 8.10 -3.53 -10.64
N ASN A 38 7.03 -4.33 -10.52
CA ASN A 38 6.18 -4.31 -9.32
C ASN A 38 6.96 -4.78 -8.09
N MET A 39 6.69 -4.16 -6.95
CA MET A 39 7.13 -4.66 -5.65
C MET A 39 6.15 -5.72 -5.16
N VAL A 40 6.67 -6.82 -4.61
CA VAL A 40 5.87 -7.90 -4.03
C VAL A 40 6.27 -8.10 -2.58
N LYS A 41 5.32 -8.55 -1.76
CA LYS A 41 5.61 -8.91 -0.38
C LYS A 41 6.04 -10.37 -0.33
N ALA A 42 7.23 -10.63 0.19
CA ALA A 42 7.73 -11.98 0.45
C ALA A 42 7.75 -12.26 1.95
N LYS A 43 7.19 -13.40 2.37
CA LYS A 43 7.26 -13.89 3.75
C LYS A 43 7.91 -15.28 3.76
N LYS A 44 8.94 -15.46 4.58
CA LYS A 44 9.56 -16.78 4.81
C LYS A 44 8.81 -17.49 5.93
N GLU A 45 8.41 -18.73 5.68
CA GLU A 45 7.78 -19.62 6.67
C GLU A 45 8.47 -20.98 6.60
N GLY A 46 9.40 -21.24 7.52
CA GLY A 46 10.22 -22.46 7.49
C GLY A 46 11.05 -22.58 6.22
N ASP A 47 10.73 -23.58 5.41
CA ASP A 47 11.32 -23.89 4.10
C ASP A 47 10.56 -23.24 2.92
N LYS A 48 9.49 -22.49 3.20
CA LYS A 48 8.63 -21.87 2.18
C LYS A 48 8.86 -20.36 2.08
N VAL A 49 8.63 -19.84 0.88
CA VAL A 49 8.48 -18.40 0.62
C VAL A 49 7.10 -18.16 0.05
N ILE A 50 6.30 -17.36 0.75
CA ILE A 50 4.98 -16.91 0.31
C ILE A 50 5.17 -15.55 -0.36
N ILE A 51 4.89 -15.47 -1.66
CA ILE A 51 4.91 -14.23 -2.43
C ILE A 51 3.47 -13.74 -2.57
N GLN A 52 3.22 -12.49 -2.19
CA GLN A 52 1.92 -11.84 -2.31
C GLN A 52 2.05 -10.61 -3.19
N ALA A 53 1.15 -10.48 -4.17
CA ALA A 53 1.02 -9.27 -4.96
C ALA A 53 0.72 -8.07 -4.05
N GLN A 54 1.29 -6.91 -4.37
CA GLN A 54 0.92 -5.69 -3.71
C GLN A 54 -0.52 -5.38 -4.10
N LYS A 55 -1.46 -5.53 -3.15
CA LYS A 55 -2.77 -4.92 -3.34
C LYS A 55 -2.53 -3.43 -3.44
N SER A 56 -3.00 -2.82 -4.53
CA SER A 56 -3.32 -1.40 -4.55
C SER A 56 -4.39 -1.22 -3.48
N ALA A 57 -3.98 -1.10 -2.21
CA ALA A 57 -4.84 -0.53 -1.22
C ALA A 57 -5.19 0.83 -1.83
N SER A 58 -6.46 1.00 -2.19
CA SER A 58 -7.05 2.32 -2.15
C SER A 58 -6.85 2.74 -0.70
N VAL A 59 -5.69 3.36 -0.45
CA VAL A 59 -5.42 3.96 0.84
C VAL A 59 -6.54 4.99 0.96
N PRO A 60 -7.33 4.98 2.04
CA PRO A 60 -8.42 5.93 2.20
C PRO A 60 -7.81 7.30 2.44
N TYR A 61 -7.31 7.93 1.38
CA TYR A 61 -6.91 9.31 1.40
C TYR A 61 -8.20 10.12 1.50
N ARG A 62 -8.30 10.93 2.55
CA ARG A 62 -9.33 11.95 2.62
C ARG A 62 -8.95 13.05 1.63
N VAL A 63 -9.86 13.38 0.74
CA VAL A 63 -9.78 14.58 -0.10
C VAL A 63 -10.55 15.68 0.62
N TYR A 64 -9.87 16.79 0.90
CA TYR A 64 -10.50 17.97 1.50
C TYR A 64 -11.03 18.89 0.39
N SER A 65 -12.21 19.44 0.62
CA SER A 65 -12.78 20.53 -0.18
C SER A 65 -12.11 21.87 0.16
N ASP A 66 -12.22 22.84 -0.76
CA ASP A 66 -11.69 24.18 -0.54
C ASP A 66 -12.31 24.83 0.72
N ALA A 67 -13.60 24.56 1.00
CA ALA A 67 -14.27 25.05 2.19
C ALA A 67 -13.69 24.48 3.50
N GLU A 68 -13.36 23.19 3.54
CA GLU A 68 -12.70 22.57 4.71
C GLU A 68 -11.29 23.13 4.91
N ILE A 69 -10.58 23.42 3.82
CA ILE A 69 -9.25 24.04 3.88
C ILE A 69 -9.35 25.47 4.45
N GLU A 70 -10.34 26.26 4.02
CA GLU A 70 -10.59 27.60 4.56
C GLU A 70 -10.95 27.59 6.05
N GLU A 71 -11.76 26.62 6.48
CA GLU A 71 -12.12 26.43 7.90
C GLU A 71 -10.87 26.14 8.74
N PHE A 72 -10.02 25.19 8.32
CA PHE A 72 -8.78 24.88 9.03
C PHE A 72 -7.83 26.08 9.10
N LEU A 73 -7.71 26.86 8.02
CA LEU A 73 -6.91 28.09 8.01
C LEU A 73 -7.49 29.18 8.91
N GLY A 74 -8.80 29.17 9.15
CA GLY A 74 -9.45 30.05 10.11
C GLY A 74 -9.14 29.64 11.55
N GLU A 75 -9.26 28.35 11.85
CA GLU A 75 -9.00 27.78 13.18
C GLU A 75 -7.52 27.86 13.59
N ASP A 76 -6.58 27.73 12.64
CA ASP A 76 -5.14 27.78 12.89
C ASP A 76 -4.60 29.21 13.15
N LYS A 77 -5.48 30.21 13.21
CA LYS A 77 -5.09 31.60 13.53
C LYS A 77 -4.94 31.77 15.04
N ILE A 78 -3.83 32.41 15.42
CA ILE A 78 -3.59 32.83 16.80
C ILE A 78 -4.62 33.89 17.19
N ASP A 79 -5.24 33.71 18.36
CA ASP A 79 -6.19 34.67 18.94
C ASP A 79 -5.58 36.08 19.03
N GLU A 80 -6.37 37.09 18.67
CA GLU A 80 -5.91 38.49 18.59
C GLU A 80 -5.40 39.01 19.94
N THR A 81 -6.00 38.58 21.05
CA THR A 81 -5.56 38.98 22.39
C THR A 81 -4.20 38.39 22.74
N LEU A 82 -3.90 37.19 22.23
CA LEU A 82 -2.60 36.55 22.39
C LEU A 82 -1.55 37.20 21.49
N VAL A 83 -1.92 37.59 20.26
CA VAL A 83 -1.06 38.36 19.36
C VAL A 83 -0.66 39.69 19.99
N GLU A 84 -1.60 40.40 20.62
CA GLU A 84 -1.32 41.68 21.28
C GLU A 84 -0.36 41.50 22.48
N LYS A 85 -0.59 40.48 23.33
CA LYS A 85 0.33 40.13 24.42
C LYS A 85 1.72 39.75 23.95
N LEU A 86 1.84 39.02 22.84
CA LEU A 86 3.13 38.66 22.26
C LEU A 86 3.87 39.89 21.73
N LYS A 87 3.18 40.80 21.03
CA LYS A 87 3.76 42.08 20.59
C LYS A 87 4.31 42.90 21.76
N MET A 88 3.60 42.96 22.89
CA MET A 88 4.07 43.67 24.08
C MET A 88 5.25 43.00 24.78
N LYS A 89 5.37 41.66 24.70
CA LYS A 89 6.42 40.88 25.37
C LYS A 89 7.74 40.81 24.58
N PHE A 90 7.68 41.00 23.27
CA PHE A 90 8.81 40.89 22.34
C PHE A 90 9.13 42.19 21.57
N ALA A 91 8.52 43.31 21.94
CA ALA A 91 8.96 44.66 21.57
C ALA A 91 9.99 45.18 22.59
#